data_AF-A0A3N4I0Z4-F1
#
_entry.id   AF-A0A3N4I0Z4-F1
#
_cell.length_a   1.000
_cell.length_b   1.000
_cell.length_c   1.000
_cell.angle_alpha   90.00
_cell.angle_beta   90.00
_cell.angle_gamma   90.00
#
_symmetry.space_group_name_H-M   'P 1'
#
loop_
_entity.id
_entity.type
_entity.pdbx_description
1 polymer ?
#
loop_
_entity_poly.entity_id
_entity_poly.type
_entity_poly.pdbx_seq_one_letter_code
_entity_poly.pdbx_strand_id
1 'polypeptide(L)'
;MALSFPSHGILGKAYTFTRLLQIAVLITTIGLTAKFISQMIEATTFPPAAFVAILAISCLSLIYTVITLILYFDNTLPLLVTCVSDLALTATLLVLSILIGKPLSFLSCTKVGHYAPLSFQTLYPEEILYPTNPGQASSASDAYNIAPASAQIPEKHVTVAYKYNNDGTVEEVRGVNYGAFAGGNQAVCELMKGAWGLGIALTIGFLVSAFCAGWIWKTTRGQSKKGEKLEEIA
;
A
#
# COMPACT_ATOMS: atom_id res chain seq x y z
N MET A 1 -20.36 -18.13 18.22
CA MET A 1 -20.82 -16.73 18.32
C MET A 1 -21.63 -16.44 17.06
N ALA A 2 -22.96 -16.54 17.13
CA ALA A 2 -23.82 -16.29 15.98
C ALA A 2 -23.96 -14.78 15.78
N LEU A 3 -23.44 -14.25 14.68
CA LEU A 3 -23.61 -12.86 14.27
C LEU A 3 -25.06 -12.66 13.81
N SER A 4 -25.93 -12.20 14.71
CA SER A 4 -27.28 -11.76 14.35
C SER A 4 -27.19 -10.47 13.55
N PHE A 5 -27.53 -10.53 12.26
CA PHE A 5 -27.55 -9.35 11.40
C PHE A 5 -28.69 -8.42 11.85
N PRO A 6 -28.40 -7.14 12.15
CA PRO A 6 -29.44 -6.20 12.51
C PRO A 6 -30.36 -5.94 11.29
N SER A 7 -31.67 -5.82 11.54
CA SER A 7 -32.71 -5.76 10.51
C SER A 7 -32.80 -4.39 9.79
N HIS A 8 -31.65 -3.88 9.34
CA HIS A 8 -31.51 -2.62 8.62
C HIS A 8 -31.68 -2.82 7.10
N GLY A 9 -32.77 -3.45 6.65
CA GLY A 9 -33.11 -3.59 5.22
C GLY A 9 -31.95 -4.03 4.30
N ILE A 10 -31.99 -3.61 3.03
CA ILE A 10 -30.92 -3.88 2.05
C ILE A 10 -29.67 -3.04 2.33
N LEU A 11 -29.86 -1.82 2.84
CA LEU A 11 -28.81 -0.83 3.01
C LEU A 11 -27.82 -1.20 4.12
N GLY A 12 -28.32 -1.78 5.22
CA GLY A 12 -27.48 -2.31 6.29
C GLY A 12 -26.69 -3.54 5.89
N LYS A 13 -27.28 -4.43 5.08
CA LYS A 13 -26.55 -5.59 4.51
C LYS A 13 -25.43 -5.13 3.57
N ALA A 14 -25.70 -4.12 2.73
CA ALA A 14 -24.69 -3.53 1.85
C ALA A 14 -23.52 -2.93 2.66
N TYR A 15 -23.82 -2.19 3.73
CA TYR A 15 -22.80 -1.62 4.61
C TYR A 15 -21.90 -2.72 5.24
N THR A 16 -22.49 -3.79 5.77
CA THR A 16 -21.73 -4.92 6.31
C THR A 16 -20.86 -5.58 5.25
N PHE A 17 -21.39 -5.82 4.06
CA PHE A 17 -20.63 -6.41 2.95
C PHE A 17 -19.44 -5.53 2.55
N THR A 18 -19.64 -4.21 2.42
CA THR A 18 -18.57 -3.26 2.11
C THR A 18 -17.48 -3.29 3.19
N ARG A 19 -17.82 -3.37 4.48
CA ARG A 19 -16.84 -3.48 5.57
C ARG A 19 -16.02 -4.77 5.50
N LEU A 20 -16.66 -5.91 5.23
CA LEU A 20 -15.97 -7.19 5.07
C LEU A 20 -14.99 -7.14 3.89
N LEU A 21 -15.41 -6.54 2.77
CA LEU A 21 -14.55 -6.36 1.61
C LEU A 21 -13.36 -5.43 1.92
N GLN A 22 -13.58 -4.33 2.63
CA GLN A 22 -12.51 -3.42 3.08
C GLN A 22 -11.48 -4.16 3.95
N ILE A 23 -11.94 -4.96 4.92
CA ILE A 23 -11.06 -5.74 5.81
C ILE A 23 -10.21 -6.74 5.00
N ALA A 24 -10.82 -7.47 4.08
CA ALA A 24 -10.10 -8.44 3.24
C ALA A 24 -9.02 -7.77 2.39
N VAL A 25 -9.32 -6.61 1.80
CA VAL A 25 -8.36 -5.87 0.98
C VAL A 25 -7.24 -5.28 1.86
N LEU A 26 -7.55 -4.72 3.03
CA LEU A 26 -6.53 -4.19 3.96
C LEU A 26 -5.54 -5.27 4.43
N ILE A 27 -6.02 -6.46 4.78
CA ILE A 27 -5.16 -7.60 5.14
C ILE A 27 -4.24 -7.96 3.97
N THR A 28 -4.78 -7.99 2.75
CA THR A 28 -3.99 -8.28 1.54
C THR A 28 -2.92 -7.21 1.31
N THR A 29 -3.24 -5.93 1.47
CA THR A 29 -2.28 -4.83 1.35
C THR A 29 -1.18 -4.92 2.40
N ILE A 30 -1.52 -5.23 3.66
CA ILE A 30 -0.53 -5.42 4.74
C ILE A 30 0.40 -6.61 4.43
N GLY A 31 -0.14 -7.73 3.93
CA GLY A 31 0.67 -8.90 3.56
C GLY A 31 1.64 -8.61 2.39
N LEU A 32 1.17 -7.93 1.34
CA LEU A 32 2.00 -7.55 0.21
C LEU A 32 3.11 -6.57 0.60
N THR A 33 2.79 -5.60 1.45
CA THR A 33 3.76 -4.59 1.94
C THR A 33 4.78 -5.20 2.88
N ALA A 34 4.39 -6.14 3.75
CA ALA A 34 5.33 -6.88 4.60
C ALA A 34 6.39 -7.64 3.77
N LYS A 35 5.97 -8.27 2.66
CA LYS A 35 6.91 -8.96 1.75
C LYS A 35 7.97 -8.01 1.18
N PHE A 36 7.60 -6.78 0.81
CA PHE A 36 8.56 -5.79 0.32
C PHE A 36 9.55 -5.33 1.39
N ILE A 37 9.09 -5.16 2.64
CA ILE A 37 9.98 -4.77 3.73
C ILE A 37 11.03 -5.84 4.00
N SER A 38 10.65 -7.12 4.00
CA SER A 38 11.60 -8.22 4.17
C SER A 38 12.69 -8.18 3.08
N GLN A 39 12.30 -7.95 1.83
CA GLN A 39 13.25 -7.83 0.71
C GLN A 39 14.20 -6.64 0.84
N MET A 40 13.71 -5.51 1.38
CA MET A 40 14.53 -4.32 1.60
C MET A 40 15.56 -4.51 2.73
N ILE A 41 15.15 -5.16 3.82
CA ILE A 41 16.01 -5.48 4.95
C ILE A 41 17.09 -6.48 4.53
N GLU A 42 16.73 -7.49 3.73
CA GLU A 42 17.67 -8.47 3.18
C GLU A 42 18.69 -7.81 2.24
N ALA A 43 18.27 -6.83 1.46
CA ALA A 43 19.16 -6.00 0.65
C ALA A 43 20.02 -5.04 1.48
N THR A 44 19.95 -5.07 2.82
CA THR A 44 20.64 -4.17 3.77
C THR A 44 20.36 -2.68 3.54
N THR A 45 19.17 -2.39 3.02
CA THR A 45 18.72 -1.03 2.74
C THR A 45 17.68 -0.57 3.75
N PHE A 46 17.83 0.66 4.25
CA PHE A 46 16.82 1.24 5.14
C PHE A 46 15.54 1.55 4.34
N PRO A 47 14.36 1.07 4.80
CA PRO A 47 13.11 1.35 4.10
C PRO A 47 12.82 2.86 4.12
N PRO A 48 12.39 3.46 3.00
CA PRO A 48 11.95 4.84 2.97
C PRO A 48 10.85 5.09 4.01
N ALA A 49 10.92 6.21 4.72
CA ALA A 49 9.93 6.58 5.75
C ALA A 49 8.48 6.53 5.24
N ALA A 50 8.28 6.73 3.93
CA ALA A 50 6.99 6.58 3.28
C ALA A 50 6.36 5.18 3.47
N PHE A 51 7.13 4.09 3.36
CA PHE A 51 6.59 2.73 3.54
C PHE A 51 6.17 2.44 4.98
N VAL A 52 6.95 2.94 5.94
CA VAL A 52 6.64 2.80 7.37
C VAL A 52 5.36 3.55 7.70
N ALA A 53 5.19 4.78 7.18
CA ALA A 53 3.97 5.56 7.36
C ALA A 53 2.73 4.87 6.75
N ILE A 54 2.88 4.28 5.56
CA ILE A 54 1.80 3.52 4.89
C ILE A 54 1.33 2.38 5.77
N LEU A 55 2.25 1.55 6.24
CA LEU A 55 1.92 0.41 7.08
C LEU A 55 1.22 0.83 8.37
N ALA A 56 1.72 1.87 9.03
CA ALA A 56 1.11 2.38 10.25
C ALA A 56 -0.35 2.83 10.00
N ILE A 57 -0.59 3.61 8.94
CA ILE A 57 -1.92 4.09 8.58
C ILE A 57 -2.84 2.92 8.19
N SER A 58 -2.34 1.94 7.42
CA SER A 58 -3.11 0.75 7.03
C SER A 58 -3.52 -0.09 8.24
N CYS A 59 -2.62 -0.28 9.22
CA CYS A 59 -2.93 -1.00 10.46
C CYS A 59 -3.98 -0.25 11.30
N LEU A 60 -3.86 1.07 11.45
CA LEU A 60 -4.86 1.89 12.16
C LEU A 60 -6.23 1.84 11.48
N SER A 61 -6.26 1.88 10.14
CA SER A 61 -7.48 1.76 9.35
C SER A 61 -8.14 0.38 9.49
N LEU A 62 -7.34 -0.69 9.55
CA LEU A 62 -7.84 -2.05 9.81
C LEU A 62 -8.49 -2.14 11.20
N ILE A 63 -7.82 -1.63 12.24
CA ILE A 63 -8.37 -1.62 13.60
C ILE A 63 -9.68 -0.81 13.64
N TYR A 64 -9.70 0.38 13.04
CA TYR A 64 -10.90 1.21 12.95
C TYR A 64 -12.08 0.50 12.26
N THR A 65 -11.83 -0.16 11.13
CA THR A 65 -12.89 -0.86 10.38
C THR A 65 -13.45 -2.05 11.16
N VAL A 66 -12.60 -2.79 11.89
CA VAL A 66 -13.03 -3.89 12.76
C VAL A 66 -13.86 -3.38 13.94
N ILE A 67 -13.39 -2.34 14.65
CA ILE A 67 -14.13 -1.76 15.79
C ILE A 67 -15.50 -1.26 15.32
N THR A 68 -15.54 -0.51 14.22
CA THR A 68 -16.79 0.03 13.67
C THR A 68 -17.74 -1.08 13.22
N LEU A 69 -17.21 -2.20 12.72
CA LEU A 69 -18.01 -3.37 12.39
C LEU A 69 -18.64 -4.00 13.65
N ILE A 70 -17.89 -4.13 14.75
CA ILE A 70 -18.39 -4.68 16.02
C ILE A 70 -19.50 -3.79 16.59
N LEU A 71 -19.23 -2.48 16.73
CA LEU A 71 -20.24 -1.55 17.26
C LEU A 71 -21.49 -1.50 16.35
N TYR A 72 -21.38 -1.83 15.06
CA TYR A 72 -22.51 -1.86 14.14
C TYR A 72 -23.43 -3.04 14.46
N PHE A 73 -22.86 -4.20 14.81
CA PHE A 73 -23.64 -5.34 15.29
C PHE A 73 -24.29 -5.06 16.65
N ASP A 74 -23.65 -4.25 17.50
CA ASP A 74 -24.21 -3.85 18.79
C ASP A 74 -25.30 -2.76 18.68
N ASN A 75 -25.62 -2.26 17.48
CA ASN A 75 -26.59 -1.18 17.21
C ASN A 75 -26.33 0.14 17.97
N THR A 76 -25.16 0.32 18.59
CA THR A 76 -24.79 1.54 19.34
C THR A 76 -24.08 2.59 18.48
N LEU A 77 -24.07 2.40 17.16
CA LEU A 77 -23.21 3.17 16.26
C LEU A 77 -23.64 4.65 16.15
N PRO A 78 -22.77 5.61 16.52
CA PRO A 78 -22.95 7.00 16.09
C PRO A 78 -22.66 7.10 14.59
N LEU A 79 -23.70 6.87 13.77
CA LEU A 79 -23.64 6.89 12.30
C LEU A 79 -22.97 8.15 11.73
N LEU A 80 -23.16 9.30 12.38
CA LEU A 80 -22.54 10.56 11.97
C LEU A 80 -21.01 10.54 12.14
N VAL A 81 -20.52 10.06 13.29
CA VAL A 81 -19.08 9.97 13.58
C VAL A 81 -18.41 8.99 12.62
N THR A 82 -19.11 7.89 12.31
CA THR A 82 -18.63 6.89 11.35
C THR A 82 -18.53 7.47 9.94
N CYS A 83 -19.56 8.21 9.49
CA CYS A 83 -19.55 8.87 8.18
C CYS A 83 -18.38 9.86 8.05
N VAL A 84 -18.16 10.70 9.07
CA VAL A 84 -17.04 11.67 9.08
C VAL A 84 -15.69 10.95 9.08
N SER A 85 -15.55 9.90 9.88
CA SER A 85 -14.31 9.11 9.98
C SER A 85 -13.99 8.39 8.66
N ASP A 86 -15.00 7.84 7.98
CA ASP A 86 -14.82 7.20 6.67
C ASP A 86 -14.40 8.19 5.58
N LEU A 87 -14.92 9.42 5.60
CA LEU A 87 -14.47 10.47 4.68
C LEU A 87 -13.03 10.90 4.98
N ALA A 88 -12.65 11.01 6.25
CA ALA A 88 -11.27 11.31 6.64
C ALA A 88 -10.30 10.21 6.19
N LEU A 89 -10.68 8.94 6.34
CA LEU A 89 -9.90 7.79 5.85
C LEU A 89 -9.83 7.76 4.32
N THR A 90 -10.92 8.08 3.64
CA THR A 90 -10.94 8.22 2.18
C THR A 90 -9.92 9.27 1.73
N ALA A 91 -9.92 10.46 2.35
CA ALA A 91 -8.98 11.52 1.99
C ALA A 91 -7.53 11.10 2.25
N THR A 92 -7.27 10.44 3.38
CA THR A 92 -5.94 9.96 3.75
C THR A 92 -5.43 8.89 2.76
N LEU A 93 -6.26 7.91 2.41
CA LEU A 93 -5.91 6.85 1.46
C LEU A 93 -5.79 7.36 0.02
N LEU A 94 -6.59 8.36 -0.35
CA LEU A 94 -6.49 9.02 -1.66
C LEU A 94 -5.15 9.73 -1.82
N VAL A 95 -4.73 10.52 -0.82
CA VAL A 95 -3.42 11.17 -0.83
C VAL A 95 -2.33 10.11 -0.98
N LEU A 96 -2.46 8.99 -0.26
CA LEU A 96 -1.49 7.92 -0.36
C LEU A 96 -1.42 7.30 -1.76
N SER A 97 -2.57 6.99 -2.35
CA SER A 97 -2.64 6.48 -3.72
C SER A 97 -2.07 7.46 -4.75
N ILE A 98 -2.21 8.77 -4.55
CA ILE A 98 -1.62 9.79 -5.44
C ILE A 98 -0.09 9.82 -5.31
N LEU A 99 0.44 9.73 -4.09
CA LEU A 99 1.89 9.77 -3.83
C LEU A 99 2.59 8.55 -4.43
N ILE A 100 2.00 7.36 -4.28
CA ILE A 100 2.53 6.10 -4.83
C ILE A 100 2.31 6.04 -6.36
N GLY A 101 1.19 6.57 -6.86
CA GLY A 101 0.79 6.44 -8.26
C GLY A 101 1.66 7.25 -9.23
N LYS A 102 2.15 8.43 -8.81
CA LYS A 102 2.97 9.31 -9.67
C LYS A 102 4.16 8.61 -10.32
N PRO A 103 5.09 7.95 -9.59
CA PRO A 103 6.23 7.27 -10.21
C PRO A 103 5.86 6.00 -10.97
N LEU A 104 4.75 5.33 -10.62
CA LEU A 104 4.34 4.06 -11.24
C LEU A 104 3.69 4.25 -12.61
N SER A 105 3.00 5.36 -12.82
CA SER A 105 2.30 5.64 -14.08
C SER A 105 3.26 5.75 -15.27
N PHE A 106 4.52 6.08 -15.03
CA PHE A 106 5.53 6.25 -16.09
C PHE A 106 6.36 4.98 -16.34
N LEU A 107 6.17 3.92 -15.54
CA LEU A 107 6.97 2.70 -15.63
C LEU A 107 6.25 1.61 -16.44
N SER A 108 6.86 1.14 -17.52
CA SER A 108 6.39 -0.01 -18.29
C SER A 108 7.11 -1.28 -17.82
N CYS A 109 6.42 -2.11 -17.01
CA CYS A 109 7.00 -3.32 -16.40
C CYS A 109 7.51 -4.34 -17.43
N THR A 110 6.94 -4.36 -18.64
CA THR A 110 7.37 -5.22 -19.75
C THR A 110 8.79 -4.93 -20.22
N LYS A 111 9.28 -3.70 -20.04
CA LYS A 111 10.64 -3.28 -20.47
C LYS A 111 11.69 -3.47 -19.38
N VAL A 112 11.26 -3.75 -18.16
CA VAL A 112 12.12 -3.90 -16.98
C VAL A 112 12.70 -5.32 -16.87
N GLY A 113 11.98 -6.33 -17.39
CA GLY A 113 12.35 -7.75 -17.29
C GLY A 113 13.59 -8.19 -18.08
N HIS A 114 14.17 -7.35 -18.93
CA HIS A 114 15.31 -7.74 -19.78
C HIS A 114 16.69 -7.65 -19.09
N TYR A 115 16.77 -7.11 -17.87
CA TYR A 115 18.06 -6.94 -17.16
C TYR A 115 18.14 -7.64 -15.79
N ALA A 116 17.12 -8.42 -15.37
CA ALA A 116 17.17 -9.12 -14.09
C ALA A 116 16.49 -10.49 -14.15
N PRO A 117 17.17 -11.55 -14.63
CA PRO A 117 16.83 -12.90 -14.25
C PRO A 117 17.35 -13.15 -12.83
N LEU A 118 16.71 -12.57 -11.83
CA LEU A 118 16.74 -13.15 -10.48
C LEU A 118 15.29 -13.42 -10.09
N SER A 119 14.84 -14.54 -10.61
CA SER A 119 13.76 -15.34 -10.07
C SER A 119 13.81 -15.36 -8.55
N PHE A 120 12.64 -15.28 -7.93
CA PHE A 120 12.33 -15.44 -6.51
C PHE A 120 12.70 -16.83 -5.93
N GLN A 121 13.63 -17.55 -6.56
CA GLN A 121 14.12 -18.84 -6.08
C GLN A 121 15.60 -18.68 -5.70
N THR A 122 15.90 -19.15 -4.49
CA THR A 122 17.21 -19.38 -3.83
C THR A 122 17.92 -18.17 -3.24
N LEU A 123 17.81 -18.02 -1.90
CA LEU A 123 18.93 -17.73 -0.99
C LEU A 123 18.55 -18.23 0.44
N TYR A 124 18.30 -19.54 0.57
CA TYR A 124 18.95 -20.32 1.64
C TYR A 124 20.05 -21.11 0.93
N PRO A 125 21.23 -21.26 1.55
CA PRO A 125 22.48 -21.58 0.87
C PRO A 125 22.56 -23.08 0.55
N GLU A 126 23.16 -23.45 -0.58
CA GLU A 126 24.32 -24.35 -0.64
C GLU A 126 24.80 -24.47 -2.11
N GLU A 127 26.13 -24.45 -2.27
CA GLU A 127 26.94 -24.89 -3.42
C GLU A 127 26.94 -24.16 -4.78
N ILE A 128 28.01 -23.36 -4.96
CA ILE A 128 29.04 -23.48 -6.01
C ILE A 128 28.57 -23.84 -7.45
N LEU A 129 28.61 -22.87 -8.37
CA LEU A 129 29.37 -22.96 -9.64
C LEU A 129 29.29 -21.64 -10.43
N TYR A 130 30.45 -21.00 -10.67
CA TYR A 130 30.59 -19.94 -11.69
C TYR A 130 30.45 -20.56 -13.10
N PRO A 131 30.08 -19.75 -14.11
CA PRO A 131 31.02 -19.69 -15.22
C PRO A 131 31.43 -18.27 -15.61
N THR A 132 32.74 -18.19 -15.79
CA THR A 132 33.57 -17.24 -16.52
C THR A 132 33.09 -16.95 -17.95
N ASN A 133 32.90 -15.67 -18.31
CA ASN A 133 33.82 -14.86 -19.13
C ASN A 133 33.09 -13.75 -19.93
N PRO A 134 33.78 -12.62 -20.19
CA PRO A 134 33.18 -11.40 -20.72
C PRO A 134 33.24 -11.39 -22.25
N GLY A 135 32.11 -11.14 -22.89
CA GLY A 135 32.06 -10.95 -24.34
C GLY A 135 30.67 -10.55 -24.80
N GLN A 136 30.56 -9.29 -25.25
CA GLN A 136 29.48 -8.76 -26.09
C GLN A 136 28.16 -8.40 -25.41
N ALA A 137 28.01 -7.13 -25.04
CA ALA A 137 26.82 -6.36 -25.37
C ALA A 137 27.18 -4.87 -25.52
N SER A 138 27.12 -4.43 -26.76
CA SER A 138 27.43 -3.10 -27.27
C SER A 138 26.26 -2.13 -27.09
N SER A 139 26.58 -0.94 -26.58
CA SER A 139 25.97 0.38 -26.83
C SER A 139 24.51 0.62 -26.40
N ALA A 140 24.37 1.28 -25.24
CA ALA A 140 23.46 2.41 -25.07
C ALA A 140 24.08 3.39 -24.04
N SER A 141 24.78 4.37 -24.59
CA SER A 141 25.31 5.55 -23.92
C SER A 141 24.18 6.40 -23.36
N ASP A 142 24.08 6.48 -22.03
CA ASP A 142 23.94 7.72 -21.26
C ASP A 142 24.26 7.39 -19.79
N ALA A 143 25.48 7.76 -19.43
CA ALA A 143 26.27 7.19 -18.36
C ALA A 143 25.94 7.77 -16.98
N TYR A 144 25.52 6.92 -16.05
CA TYR A 144 25.90 7.07 -14.65
C TYR A 144 27.35 6.58 -14.54
N ASN A 145 28.27 7.50 -14.28
CA ASN A 145 29.72 7.28 -14.31
C ASN A 145 30.16 6.13 -13.38
N ILE A 146 30.80 5.11 -13.96
CA ILE A 146 31.51 4.04 -13.25
C ILE A 146 32.98 4.46 -13.17
N ALA A 147 33.48 4.67 -11.95
CA ALA A 147 34.90 4.90 -11.67
C ALA A 147 35.74 3.60 -11.83
N PRO A 148 37.05 3.71 -12.12
CA PRO A 148 37.86 2.61 -12.63
C PRO A 148 38.21 1.56 -11.57
N ALA A 149 38.39 0.33 -12.06
CA ALA A 149 38.83 -0.84 -11.33
C ALA A 149 40.18 -0.61 -10.63
N SER A 150 40.19 -0.58 -9.28
CA SER A 150 41.29 -1.07 -8.41
C SER A 150 41.13 -0.69 -6.93
N ALA A 151 39.93 -0.78 -6.36
CA ALA A 151 39.76 -0.74 -4.90
C ALA A 151 39.12 -2.06 -4.45
N GLN A 152 39.89 -2.88 -3.73
CA GLN A 152 39.39 -4.06 -3.02
C GLN A 152 38.32 -3.61 -2.02
N ILE A 153 37.06 -4.00 -2.25
CA ILE A 153 36.00 -3.89 -1.25
C ILE A 153 35.78 -5.30 -0.68
N PRO A 154 35.86 -5.49 0.65
CA PRO A 154 35.59 -6.77 1.27
C PRO A 154 34.13 -7.18 1.06
N GLU A 155 33.96 -8.46 0.79
CA GLU A 155 32.72 -9.16 0.55
C GLU A 155 31.75 -9.00 1.74
N LYS A 156 30.79 -8.07 1.63
CA LYS A 156 29.51 -8.16 2.34
C LYS A 156 28.45 -7.35 1.63
N HIS A 157 27.42 -8.06 1.16
CA HIS A 157 26.27 -7.57 0.42
C HIS A 157 25.65 -6.30 1.03
N VAL A 158 25.99 -5.13 0.48
CA VAL A 158 25.26 -3.87 0.71
C VAL A 158 25.30 -3.05 -0.59
N THR A 159 24.18 -2.98 -1.31
CA THR A 159 24.02 -2.05 -2.45
C THR A 159 23.73 -0.64 -1.93
N VAL A 160 24.76 0.01 -1.40
CA VAL A 160 24.73 1.45 -1.10
C VAL A 160 24.87 2.23 -2.40
N ALA A 161 23.96 3.15 -2.66
CA ALA A 161 24.16 4.14 -3.71
C ALA A 161 25.10 5.23 -3.19
N TYR A 162 26.26 5.39 -3.84
CA TYR A 162 27.23 6.42 -3.50
C TYR A 162 27.04 7.63 -4.40
N LYS A 163 26.84 8.82 -3.82
CA LYS A 163 26.97 10.08 -4.58
C LYS A 163 28.43 10.50 -4.55
N TYR A 164 29.01 10.68 -5.74
CA TYR A 164 30.31 11.30 -5.91
C TYR A 164 30.10 12.81 -6.03
N ASN A 165 30.56 13.56 -5.04
CA ASN A 165 30.58 15.00 -5.10
C ASN A 165 31.82 15.47 -5.90
N ASN A 166 31.74 16.66 -6.49
CA ASN A 166 32.83 17.23 -7.28
C ASN A 166 34.09 17.56 -6.45
N ASP A 167 33.98 17.52 -5.12
CA ASP A 167 35.06 17.71 -4.16
C ASP A 167 35.77 16.40 -3.76
N GLY A 168 35.37 15.27 -4.37
CA GLY A 168 35.94 13.94 -4.08
C GLY A 168 35.38 13.30 -2.80
N THR A 169 34.40 13.92 -2.14
CA THR A 169 33.73 13.29 -0.99
C THR A 169 32.69 12.27 -1.48
N VAL A 170 32.65 11.14 -0.78
CA VAL A 170 31.70 10.05 -1.02
C VAL A 170 30.67 10.09 0.09
N GLU A 171 29.46 10.53 -0.23
CA GLU A 171 28.35 10.52 0.72
C GLU A 171 27.54 9.23 0.55
N GLU A 172 27.39 8.48 1.65
CA GLU A 172 26.49 7.33 1.74
C GLU A 172 25.06 7.85 1.59
N VAL A 173 24.45 7.69 0.41
CA VAL A 173 23.05 8.07 0.23
C VAL A 173 22.19 6.99 0.90
N ARG A 174 21.91 7.20 2.19
CA ARG A 174 20.91 6.42 2.94
C ARG A 174 19.52 6.72 2.40
N GLY A 175 19.15 5.99 1.35
CA GLY A 175 17.84 6.08 0.76
C GLY A 175 17.82 5.46 -0.62
N VAL A 176 17.22 4.28 -0.72
CA VAL A 176 16.92 3.70 -2.04
C VAL A 176 15.81 4.55 -2.65
N ASN A 177 16.07 5.11 -3.84
CA ASN A 177 15.04 5.79 -4.61
C ASN A 177 13.94 4.78 -4.95
N TYR A 178 12.71 5.03 -4.47
CA TYR A 178 11.54 4.17 -4.68
C TYR A 178 11.37 3.75 -6.15
N GLY A 179 11.63 4.65 -7.10
CA GLY A 179 11.56 4.37 -8.54
C GLY A 179 12.60 3.36 -9.04
N ALA A 180 13.81 3.37 -8.46
CA ALA A 180 14.86 2.40 -8.80
C ALA A 180 14.54 1.02 -8.24
N PHE A 181 13.99 0.94 -7.03
CA PHE A 181 13.53 -0.33 -6.44
C PHE A 181 12.33 -0.91 -7.21
N ALA A 182 11.33 -0.08 -7.53
CA ALA A 182 10.15 -0.49 -8.29
C ALA A 182 10.50 -0.96 -9.72
N GLY A 183 11.58 -0.44 -10.30
CA GLY A 183 12.10 -0.83 -11.60
C GLY A 183 13.19 -1.91 -11.56
N GLY A 184 13.49 -2.52 -10.41
CA GLY A 184 14.55 -3.52 -10.30
C GLY A 184 14.16 -4.93 -10.76
N ASN A 185 12.87 -5.26 -10.71
CA ASN A 185 12.34 -6.56 -11.09
C ASN A 185 10.94 -6.41 -11.70
N GLN A 186 10.66 -7.12 -12.81
CA GLN A 186 9.34 -7.14 -13.42
C GLN A 186 8.25 -7.58 -12.43
N ALA A 187 8.51 -8.60 -11.62
CA ALA A 187 7.56 -9.09 -10.62
C ALA A 187 7.25 -8.03 -9.55
N VAL A 188 8.27 -7.28 -9.10
CA VAL A 188 8.10 -6.19 -8.12
C VAL A 188 7.30 -5.05 -8.72
N CYS A 189 7.56 -4.70 -10.00
CA CYS A 189 6.83 -3.67 -10.73
C CYS A 189 5.33 -4.03 -10.86
N GLU A 190 5.02 -5.26 -11.25
CA GLU A 190 3.63 -5.73 -11.40
C GLU A 190 2.89 -5.78 -10.05
N LEU A 191 3.54 -6.29 -9.02
CA LEU A 191 2.97 -6.34 -7.67
C LEU A 191 2.71 -4.93 -7.11
N MET A 192 3.62 -3.99 -7.34
CA MET A 192 3.47 -2.61 -6.88
C MET A 192 2.32 -1.89 -7.61
N LYS A 193 2.14 -2.14 -8.91
CA LYS A 193 0.96 -1.66 -9.65
C LYS A 193 -0.34 -2.25 -9.11
N GLY A 194 -0.33 -3.54 -8.76
CA GLY A 194 -1.45 -4.19 -8.09
C GLY A 194 -1.78 -3.53 -6.74
N ALA A 195 -0.77 -3.26 -5.91
CA ALA A 195 -0.95 -2.58 -4.62
C ALA A 195 -1.55 -1.17 -4.76
N TRP A 196 -1.14 -0.41 -5.78
CA TRP A 196 -1.75 0.88 -6.11
C TRP A 196 -3.24 0.75 -6.45
N GLY A 197 -3.60 -0.24 -7.28
CA GLY A 197 -4.99 -0.53 -7.64
C GLY A 197 -5.85 -0.93 -6.44
N LEU A 198 -5.30 -1.74 -5.52
CA LEU A 198 -5.97 -2.09 -4.26
C LEU A 198 -6.22 -0.85 -3.38
N GLY A 199 -5.30 0.11 -3.36
CA GLY A 199 -5.50 1.39 -2.67
C GLY A 199 -6.67 2.21 -3.22
N ILE A 200 -6.81 2.28 -4.54
CA ILE A 200 -7.97 2.94 -5.18
C ILE A 200 -9.27 2.21 -4.86
N ALA A 201 -9.27 0.87 -4.92
CA ALA A 201 -10.43 0.06 -4.55
C ALA A 201 -10.87 0.30 -3.10
N LEU A 202 -9.91 0.40 -2.16
CA LEU A 202 -10.19 0.77 -0.76
C LEU A 202 -10.82 2.15 -0.66
N THR A 203 -10.29 3.13 -1.39
CA THR A 203 -10.80 4.51 -1.40
C THR A 203 -12.27 4.54 -1.83
N ILE A 204 -12.62 3.81 -2.90
CA ILE A 204 -14.01 3.65 -3.36
C ILE A 204 -14.84 2.93 -2.28
N GLY A 205 -14.29 1.89 -1.67
CA GLY A 205 -14.95 1.16 -0.59
C GLY A 205 -15.34 2.08 0.59
N PHE A 206 -14.44 2.95 1.04
CA PHE A 206 -14.73 3.89 2.13
C PHE A 206 -15.76 4.95 1.73
N LEU A 207 -15.75 5.42 0.48
CA LEU A 207 -16.80 6.32 -0.04
C LEU A 207 -18.18 5.68 -0.04
N VAL A 208 -18.29 4.43 -0.51
CA VAL A 208 -19.56 3.68 -0.48
C VAL A 208 -20.04 3.52 0.95
N SER A 209 -19.13 3.22 1.88
CA SER A 209 -19.45 3.09 3.31
C SER A 209 -19.95 4.41 3.92
N ALA A 210 -19.27 5.52 3.64
CA ALA A 210 -19.69 6.86 4.05
C ALA A 210 -21.06 7.24 3.48
N PHE A 211 -21.31 6.93 2.20
CA PHE A 211 -22.60 7.17 1.56
C PHE A 211 -23.73 6.37 2.22
N CYS A 212 -23.52 5.06 2.46
CA CYS A 212 -24.49 4.23 3.16
C CYS A 212 -24.76 4.75 4.58
N ALA A 213 -23.73 5.09 5.35
CA ALA A 213 -23.86 5.63 6.70
C ALA A 213 -24.61 6.98 6.72
N GLY A 214 -24.25 7.89 5.81
CA GLY A 214 -24.92 9.18 5.66
C GLY A 214 -26.38 9.05 5.24
N TRP A 215 -26.70 8.09 4.37
CA TRP A 215 -28.07 7.83 3.95
C TRP A 215 -28.93 7.26 5.08
N ILE A 216 -28.41 6.29 5.84
CA ILE A 216 -29.08 5.75 7.03
C ILE A 216 -29.30 6.85 8.09
N TRP A 217 -28.32 7.74 8.27
CA TRP A 217 -28.46 8.87 9.18
C TRP A 217 -29.54 9.86 8.74
N LYS A 218 -29.63 10.15 7.44
CA LYS A 218 -30.66 11.03 6.88
C LYS A 218 -32.07 10.44 7.05
N THR A 219 -32.24 9.14 6.80
CA THR A 219 -33.56 8.49 6.92
C THR A 219 -34.05 8.42 8.36
N THR A 220 -33.16 8.15 9.32
CA THR A 220 -33.49 8.13 10.76
C THR A 220 -33.90 9.50 11.30
N ARG A 221 -33.22 10.58 10.89
CA ARG A 221 -33.61 11.98 11.21
C ARG A 221 -34.97 12.37 10.62
N GLY A 222 -35.28 11.90 9.42
CA GLY A 222 -36.55 12.19 8.74
C GLY A 222 -37.77 11.60 9.47
N GLN A 223 -37.62 10.42 10.08
CA GLN A 223 -38.69 9.77 10.85
C GLN A 223 -38.93 10.44 12.21
N SER A 224 -37.86 10.84 12.91
CA SER A 224 -37.96 11.53 14.21
C SER A 224 -38.75 12.84 14.12
N LYS A 225 -38.52 13.66 13.09
CA LYS A 225 -39.30 14.89 12.86
C LYS A 225 -40.78 14.64 12.53
N LYS A 226 -41.09 13.51 11.88
CA LYS A 226 -42.46 13.15 11.54
C LYS A 226 -43.23 12.64 12.76
N GLY A 227 -42.56 11.93 13.67
CA GLY A 227 -43.13 11.47 14.94
C GLY A 227 -43.49 12.63 15.87
N GLU A 228 -42.55 13.56 16.08
CA GLU A 228 -42.78 14.78 16.89
C GLU A 228 -43.94 15.60 16.33
N LYS A 229 -43.98 15.78 15.01
CA LYS A 229 -45.09 16.48 14.35
C LYS A 229 -46.41 15.74 14.47
N LEU A 230 -46.44 14.41 14.66
CA LEU A 230 -47.67 13.64 14.85
C LEU A 230 -48.18 13.69 16.30
N GLU A 231 -47.29 13.80 17.29
CA GLU A 231 -47.66 14.01 18.69
C GLU A 231 -48.20 15.44 18.93
N GLU A 232 -47.75 16.44 18.18
CA GLU A 232 -48.25 17.83 18.32
C GLU A 232 -49.70 18.00 17.79
N ILE A 233 -50.20 17.08 16.96
CA ILE A 233 -51.56 17.09 16.38
C ILE A 233 -52.53 16.12 17.05
N ALA A 234 -52.08 15.35 18.05
CA ALA A 234 -52.90 14.38 18.79
C ALA A 234 -53.32 14.95 20.15
#